data_AF-A0A1C5TU51-F1
#
_entry.id   AF-A0A1C5TU51-F1
#
_cell.length_a   1.000
_cell.length_b   1.000
_cell.length_c   1.000
_cell.angle_alpha   90.00
_cell.angle_beta   90.00
_cell.angle_gamma   90.00
#
_symmetry.space_group_name_H-M   'P 1'
#
loop_
_entity.id
_entity.type
_entity.pdbx_description
1 polymer ?
#
loop_
_entity_poly.entity_id
_entity_poly.type
_entity_poly.pdbx_seq_one_letter_code
_entity_poly.pdbx_strand_id
1 'polypeptide(L)' 'MQYLTGISGNILARMGKNQYVSMETIEKICKKLDCTVDEMLEFTDDE' A
#
# COMPACT_ATOMS: atom_id res chain seq x y z
N MET A 1 -3.75 1.49 11.43
CA MET A 1 -3.64 1.02 10.02
C MET A 1 -3.56 -0.51 9.92
N GLN A 2 -2.62 -1.19 10.61
CA GLN A 2 -2.49 -2.67 10.53
C GLN A 2 -3.79 -3.44 10.87
N TYR A 3 -4.48 -3.05 11.94
CA TYR A 3 -5.76 -3.66 12.34
C TYR A 3 -6.90 -3.41 11.33
N LEU A 4 -6.81 -2.31 10.57
CA LEU A 4 -7.82 -1.96 9.58
C LEU A 4 -7.60 -2.82 8.34
N THR A 5 -6.40 -2.81 7.75
CA THR A 5 -6.11 -3.44 6.45
C THR A 5 -5.71 -4.91 6.51
N GLY A 6 -5.41 -5.44 7.70
CA GLY A 6 -4.97 -6.84 7.87
C GLY A 6 -3.58 -7.13 7.32
N ILE A 7 -2.79 -6.09 7.00
CA ILE A 7 -1.40 -6.24 6.53
C ILE A 7 -0.45 -6.46 7.70
N SER A 8 0.61 -7.24 7.49
CA SER A 8 1.64 -7.44 8.50
C SER A 8 2.41 -6.14 8.77
N GLY A 9 2.99 -6.02 9.96
CA GLY A 9 3.79 -4.84 10.32
C GLY A 9 5.02 -4.63 9.43
N ASN A 10 5.54 -5.70 8.82
CA ASN A 10 6.61 -5.62 7.84
C ASN A 10 6.17 -4.89 6.56
N ILE A 11 4.96 -5.16 6.06
CA ILE A 11 4.43 -4.45 4.88
C ILE A 11 4.21 -2.97 5.22
N LEU A 12 3.66 -2.66 6.39
CA LEU A 12 3.50 -1.27 6.80
C LEU A 12 4.85 -0.54 6.86
N ALA A 13 5.89 -1.18 7.39
CA ALA A 13 7.23 -0.59 7.47
C ALA A 13 7.86 -0.36 6.07
N ARG A 14 7.61 -1.26 5.11
CA ARG A 14 8.06 -1.09 3.71
C ARG A 14 7.33 0.06 3.01
N MET A 15 6.01 0.15 3.18
CA MET A 15 5.22 1.25 2.63
C MET A 15 5.67 2.61 3.18
N GLY A 16 5.94 2.71 4.49
CA GLY A 16 6.46 3.94 5.10
C GLY A 16 7.87 4.34 4.64
N LYS A 17 8.58 3.47 3.91
CA LYS A 17 9.88 3.73 3.30
C LYS A 17 9.80 3.86 1.77
N ASN A 18 8.59 3.99 1.20
CA ASN A 18 8.35 4.02 -0.25
C ASN A 18 8.99 2.82 -1.00
N GLN A 19 8.99 1.64 -0.37
CA GLN A 19 9.52 0.43 -0.99
C GLN A 19 8.41 -0.33 -1.72
N TYR A 20 8.81 -1.05 -2.78
CA TYR A 20 7.91 -1.94 -3.52
C TYR A 20 7.18 -2.92 -2.61
N VAL A 21 5.90 -3.15 -2.89
CA VAL A 21 5.03 -4.13 -2.24
C VAL A 21 4.28 -4.92 -3.32
N SER A 22 3.70 -6.07 -2.96
CA SER A 22 2.96 -6.89 -3.93
C SER A 22 1.61 -6.25 -4.30
N MET A 23 1.15 -6.46 -5.53
CA MET A 23 -0.18 -6.01 -5.98
C MET A 23 -1.33 -6.61 -5.15
N GLU A 24 -1.19 -7.84 -4.66
CA GLU A 24 -2.16 -8.44 -3.73
C GLU A 24 -2.31 -7.63 -2.43
N THR A 25 -1.21 -7.07 -1.93
CA THR A 25 -1.25 -6.21 -0.75
C THR A 25 -1.97 -4.90 -1.06
N ILE A 26 -1.67 -4.30 -2.21
CA ILE A 26 -2.34 -3.08 -2.67
C ILE A 26 -3.85 -3.32 -2.79
N GLU A 27 -4.27 -4.41 -3.42
CA GLU A 27 -5.70 -4.77 -3.54
C GLU A 27 -6.40 -4.88 -2.18
N LYS A 28 -5.77 -5.54 -1.20
CA LYS A 28 -6.33 -5.66 0.17
C LYS A 28 -6.49 -4.31 0.85
N ILE A 29 -5.54 -3.40 0.66
CA ILE A 29 -5.58 -2.07 1.25
C ILE A 29 -6.68 -1.24 0.58
N CYS A 30 -6.73 -1.19 -0.75
CA CYS A 30 -7.76 -0.51 -1.53
C CYS A 30 -9.17 -0.95 -1.11
N LYS A 31 -9.43 -2.26 -1.04
CA LYS A 31 -10.74 -2.80 -0.60
C LYS A 31 -11.13 -2.39 0.81
N LYS A 32 -10.15 -2.15 1.68
CA LYS A 32 -10.43 -1.79 3.08
C LYS A 32 -10.60 -0.30 3.28
N LEU A 33 -9.84 0.50 2.55
CA LEU A 33 -9.88 1.95 2.60
C LEU A 33 -10.96 2.54 1.67
N ASP A 34 -11.62 1.69 0.89
CA ASP A 34 -12.62 2.07 -0.12
C ASP A 34 -12.06 3.09 -1.10
N CYS A 35 -10.84 2.81 -1.58
CA CYS A 35 -10.09 3.65 -2.50
C CYS A 35 -9.59 2.84 -3.70
N THR A 36 -9.22 3.53 -4.77
CA THR A 36 -8.64 2.92 -5.96
C THR A 36 -7.10 2.90 -5.89
N VAL A 37 -6.48 2.20 -6.84
CA VAL A 37 -5.01 2.08 -6.88
C VAL A 37 -4.36 3.41 -7.31
N ASP A 38 -5.02 4.16 -8.18
CA ASP A 38 -4.60 5.49 -8.67
C ASP A 38 -4.60 6.56 -7.57
N GLU A 39 -5.43 6.42 -6.54
CA GLU A 39 -5.43 7.31 -5.37
C GLU A 39 -4.26 7.03 -4.41
N MET A 40 -3.64 5.86 -4.51
CA MET A 40 -2.60 5.38 -3.59
C MET A 40 -1.18 5.40 -4.16
N LEU A 41 -1.05 5.24 -5.47
CA LEU A 41 0.22 5.08 -6.16
C LEU A 41 0.39 6.16 -7.21
N GLU A 42 1.56 6.79 -7.20
CA GLU A 42 2.00 7.70 -8.26
C GLU A 42 3.35 7.22 -8.80
N PHE A 43 3.59 7.48 -10.09
CA PHE A 43 4.92 7.34 -10.65
C PHE A 43 5.69 8.62 -10.32
N THR A 44 6.80 8.48 -9.61
CA THR A 44 7.72 9.59 -9.31
C THR A 44 8.86 9.58 -10.33
N ASP A 45 9.17 10.74 -10.91
CA ASP A 45 10.29 10.92 -11.84
C ASP A 45 11.67 10.92 -11.13
N ASP A 46 11.82 10.16 -10.04
CA ASP A 46 13.12 9.99 -9.36
C ASP A 46 14.10 9.07 -10.16
N GLU A 47 13.76 8.82 -11.43
CA GLU A 47 14.65 8.55 -12.58
C GLU A 47 14.12 9.23 -13.85
#